data_AF-A0A067TE13-F1
#
_entry.id   AF-A0A067TE13-F1
#
_cell.length_a   1.000
_cell.length_b   1.000
_cell.length_c   1.000
_cell.angle_alpha   90.00
_cell.angle_beta   90.00
_cell.angle_gamma   90.00
#
_symmetry.space_group_name_H-M   'P 1'
#
loop_
_entity.id
_entity.type
_entity.pdbx_description
1 polymer ?
#
loop_
_entity_poly.entity_id
_entity_poly.type
_entity_poly.pdbx_seq_one_letter_code
_entity_poly.pdbx_strand_id
1 'polypeptide(L)'
;MEQLRGAPRRATITSASKRLAQAEQAAKTIELALKQKNEMANDLQKRVELTRQCSQLTKELVVTLGKVGEAKKRLTLVTEKADRLDAKLQSLHEETNGFEFGYQKSKKDYSELVIELEHLGIN
;
A
#
# COMPACT_ATOMS: atom_id res chain seq x y z
N MET A 1 24.09 66.37 63.90
CA MET A 1 24.73 66.17 62.57
C MET A 1 24.84 64.70 62.16
N GLU A 2 24.09 63.76 62.75
CA GLU A 2 24.15 62.32 62.39
C GLU A 2 22.99 61.82 61.53
N GLN A 3 21.89 62.58 61.38
CA GLN A 3 20.70 62.11 60.65
C GLN A 3 20.82 62.17 59.12
N LEU A 4 21.87 62.80 58.57
CA LEU A 4 22.05 63.00 57.12
C LEU A 4 22.98 61.99 56.44
N ARG A 5 23.72 61.14 57.18
CA ARG A 5 24.69 60.18 56.60
C ARG A 5 24.04 58.88 56.05
N GLY A 6 22.79 58.59 56.39
CA GLY A 6 22.09 57.36 55.98
C GLY A 6 21.20 57.47 54.74
N ALA A 7 20.77 58.67 54.35
CA ALA A 7 19.80 58.88 53.27
C ALA A 7 20.28 58.44 51.88
N PRO A 8 21.49 58.78 51.41
CA PRO A 8 21.96 58.36 50.08
C PRO A 8 22.25 56.86 49.99
N ARG A 9 22.68 56.23 51.09
CA ARG A 9 22.86 54.76 51.17
C ARG A 9 21.52 54.01 51.13
N ARG A 10 20.49 54.53 51.80
CA ARG A 10 19.14 53.94 51.72
C ARG A 10 18.54 54.06 50.32
N ALA A 11 18.66 55.23 49.69
CA ALA A 11 18.18 55.45 48.32
C ALA A 11 18.87 54.54 47.28
N THR A 12 20.19 54.35 47.41
CA THR A 12 20.94 53.43 46.53
C THR A 12 20.54 51.98 46.73
N ILE A 13 20.36 51.51 47.97
CA ILE A 13 19.84 50.17 48.28
C ILE A 13 18.44 49.97 47.68
N THR A 14 17.51 50.91 47.89
CA THR A 14 16.16 50.83 47.31
C THR A 14 16.18 50.78 45.78
N SER A 15 17.07 51.56 45.14
CA SER A 15 17.24 51.53 43.68
C SER A 15 17.81 50.20 43.17
N ALA A 16 18.71 49.58 43.94
CA ALA A 16 19.31 48.30 43.60
C ALA A 16 18.29 47.17 43.76
N SER A 17 17.52 47.17 44.85
CA SER A 17 16.43 46.22 45.07
C SER A 17 15.35 46.32 43.99
N LYS A 18 14.98 47.53 43.55
CA LYS A 18 14.03 47.72 42.44
C LYS A 18 14.57 47.15 41.13
N ARG A 19 15.85 47.38 40.82
CA ARG A 19 16.50 46.83 39.63
C ARG A 19 16.60 45.30 39.68
N LEU A 20 16.90 44.73 40.85
CA LEU A 20 16.92 43.29 41.05
C LEU A 20 15.53 42.67 40.81
N ALA A 21 14.48 43.23 41.41
CA ALA A 21 13.11 42.76 41.21
C ALA A 21 12.66 42.84 39.74
N GLN A 22 13.04 43.92 39.04
CA GLN A 22 12.77 44.07 37.61
C GLN A 22 13.54 43.04 36.76
N ALA A 23 14.80 42.77 37.10
CA ALA A 23 15.61 41.76 36.43
C ALA A 23 15.06 40.34 36.65
N GLU A 24 14.63 40.02 37.87
CA GLU A 24 13.99 38.74 38.19
C GLU A 24 12.66 38.55 37.43
N GLN A 25 11.86 39.62 37.32
CA GLN A 25 10.62 39.57 36.55
C GLN A 25 10.89 39.43 35.05
N ALA A 26 11.89 40.12 34.51
CA ALA A 26 12.31 39.97 33.12
C ALA A 26 12.85 38.55 32.84
N ALA A 27 13.65 38.00 33.76
CA ALA A 27 14.17 36.63 33.65
C ALA A 27 13.05 35.60 33.59
N LYS A 28 12.04 35.70 34.47
CA LYS A 28 10.86 34.81 34.46
C LYS A 28 10.09 34.89 33.14
N THR A 29 9.90 36.08 32.60
CA THR A 29 9.21 36.27 31.31
C THR A 29 10.00 35.63 30.15
N ILE A 30 11.33 35.81 30.13
CA ILE A 30 12.20 35.23 29.11
C ILE A 30 12.22 33.71 29.23
N GLU A 31 12.29 33.16 30.43
CA GLU A 31 12.27 31.72 30.68
C GLU A 31 10.97 31.07 30.18
N LEU A 32 9.83 31.71 30.45
CA LEU A 32 8.53 31.25 29.96
C LEU A 32 8.44 31.32 28.43
N ALA A 33 8.92 32.41 27.82
CA ALA A 33 8.97 32.53 26.36
C ALA A 33 9.88 31.48 25.73
N LEU A 34 11.04 31.18 26.35
CA LEU A 34 11.98 30.18 25.88
C LEU A 34 11.37 28.78 25.94
N LYS A 35 10.65 28.46 27.03
CA LYS A 35 9.91 27.20 27.14
C LYS A 35 8.87 27.04 26.03
N GLN A 36 8.04 28.06 25.80
CA GLN A 36 7.05 28.04 24.73
C GLN A 36 7.68 27.88 23.34
N LYS A 37 8.80 28.55 23.07
CA LYS A 37 9.53 28.41 21.80
C LYS A 37 10.12 27.01 21.62
N ASN A 38 10.64 26.40 22.69
CA ASN A 38 11.13 25.03 22.64
C ASN A 38 10.01 24.01 22.38
N GLU A 39 8.85 24.19 23.02
CA GLU A 39 7.67 23.35 22.74
C GLU A 39 7.23 23.48 21.28
N MET A 40 7.15 24.72 20.76
CA MET A 40 6.81 24.98 19.36
C MET A 40 7.83 24.37 18.39
N ALA A 41 9.13 24.43 18.70
CA ALA A 41 10.18 23.83 17.89
C ALA A 41 10.03 22.29 17.83
N ASN A 42 9.76 21.66 18.98
CA ASN A 42 9.52 20.22 19.05
C ASN A 42 8.30 19.80 18.22
N ASP A 43 7.22 20.56 18.27
CA ASP A 43 6.01 20.24 17.49
C ASP A 43 6.22 20.46 15.99
N LEU A 44 6.98 21.48 15.58
CA LEU A 44 7.39 21.64 14.19
C LEU A 44 8.26 20.47 13.72
N GLN A 45 9.20 20.00 14.53
CA GLN A 45 10.03 18.85 14.21
C GLN A 45 9.19 17.58 14.01
N LYS A 46 8.21 17.33 14.88
CA LYS A 46 7.26 16.21 14.71
C LYS A 46 6.49 16.33 13.39
N ARG A 47 6.01 17.52 13.04
CA ARG A 47 5.28 17.76 11.78
C ARG A 47 6.15 17.50 10.54
N VAL A 48 7.43 17.87 10.59
CA VAL A 48 8.37 17.59 9.50
C VAL A 48 8.59 16.09 9.34
N GLU A 49 8.80 15.36 10.45
CA GLU A 49 8.99 13.90 10.39
C GLU A 49 7.74 13.20 9.84
N LEU A 50 6.55 13.59 10.31
CA LEU A 50 5.28 13.07 9.78
C LEU A 50 5.13 13.36 8.28
N THR A 51 5.51 14.56 7.83
CA THR A 51 5.47 14.92 6.40
C THR A 51 6.41 14.03 5.58
N ARG A 52 7.60 13.73 6.11
CA ARG A 52 8.58 12.83 5.48
C ARG A 52 8.03 11.42 5.36
N GLN A 53 7.41 10.90 6.44
CA GLN A 53 6.77 9.59 6.46
C GLN A 53 5.60 9.51 5.46
N CYS A 54 4.71 10.51 5.42
CA CYS A 54 3.62 10.59 4.45
C CYS A 54 4.13 10.59 3.00
N SER A 55 5.22 11.31 2.73
CA SER A 55 5.84 11.34 1.41
C SER A 55 6.41 9.98 1.00
N GLN A 56 7.01 9.26 1.96
CA GLN A 56 7.52 7.91 1.75
C GLN A 56 6.38 6.92 1.47
N LEU A 57 5.33 6.93 2.30
CA LEU A 57 4.15 6.06 2.13
C LEU A 57 3.45 6.32 0.79
N THR A 58 3.36 7.57 0.35
CA THR A 58 2.79 7.91 -0.97
C THR A 58 3.59 7.27 -2.10
N LYS A 59 4.93 7.28 -2.03
CA LYS A 59 5.78 6.64 -3.05
C LYS A 59 5.58 5.12 -3.06
N GLU A 60 5.55 4.51 -1.88
CA GLU A 60 5.31 3.06 -1.74
C GLU A 60 3.93 2.65 -2.25
N LEU A 61 2.91 3.48 -2.01
CA LEU A 61 1.56 3.27 -2.52
C LEU A 61 1.54 3.28 -4.06
N VAL A 62 2.20 4.26 -4.70
CA VAL A 62 2.28 4.33 -6.17
C VAL A 62 2.95 3.08 -6.75
N VAL A 63 4.06 2.63 -6.16
CA VAL A 63 4.75 1.40 -6.58
C VAL A 63 3.83 0.18 -6.42
N THR A 64 3.11 0.08 -5.31
CA THR A 64 2.20 -1.03 -5.02
C THR A 64 1.04 -1.05 -6.00
N LEU A 65 0.44 0.10 -6.29
CA LEU A 65 -0.63 0.22 -7.29
C LEU A 65 -0.14 -0.18 -8.69
N GLY A 66 1.10 0.17 -9.06
CA GLY A 66 1.73 -0.30 -10.30
C GLY A 66 1.80 -1.83 -10.37
N LYS A 67 2.31 -2.48 -9.32
CA LYS A 67 2.38 -3.95 -9.23
C LYS A 67 1.01 -4.61 -9.31
N VAL A 68 0.00 -4.05 -8.64
CA VAL A 68 -1.39 -4.54 -8.72
C VAL A 68 -1.94 -4.43 -10.15
N GLY A 69 -1.67 -3.31 -10.83
CA GLY A 69 -2.04 -3.12 -12.23
C GLY A 69 -1.40 -4.17 -13.16
N GLU A 70 -0.11 -4.47 -12.97
CA GLU A 70 0.58 -5.52 -13.72
C GLU A 70 0.03 -6.92 -13.42
N ALA A 71 -0.22 -7.23 -12.15
CA ALA A 71 -0.81 -8.50 -11.74
C ALA A 71 -2.20 -8.71 -12.37
N LYS A 72 -3.02 -7.66 -12.40
CA LYS A 72 -4.34 -7.68 -13.07
C LYS A 72 -4.22 -7.99 -14.56
N LYS A 73 -3.28 -7.35 -15.27
CA LYS A 73 -3.03 -7.63 -16.70
C LYS A 73 -2.62 -9.08 -16.93
N ARG A 74 -1.72 -9.61 -16.09
CA ARG A 74 -1.29 -11.02 -16.16
C ARG A 74 -2.45 -11.97 -15.91
N LEU A 75 -3.30 -11.67 -14.92
CA LEU A 75 -4.47 -12.48 -14.62
C LEU A 75 -5.40 -12.55 -15.83
N THR A 76 -5.73 -11.41 -16.45
CA THR A 76 -6.56 -11.39 -17.66
C THR A 76 -5.97 -12.25 -18.78
N LEU A 77 -4.67 -12.15 -19.05
CA LEU A 77 -4.00 -12.96 -20.07
C LEU A 77 -4.06 -14.46 -19.77
N VAL A 78 -3.89 -14.85 -18.51
CA VAL A 78 -3.96 -16.26 -18.09
C VAL A 78 -5.38 -16.78 -18.21
N THR A 79 -6.39 -15.99 -17.81
CA THR A 79 -7.80 -16.34 -17.97
C THR A 79 -8.17 -16.53 -19.44
N GLU A 80 -7.82 -15.59 -20.32
CA GLU A 80 -8.08 -15.73 -21.76
C GLU A 80 -7.41 -16.98 -22.35
N LYS A 81 -6.20 -17.32 -21.86
CA LYS A 81 -5.50 -18.53 -22.30
C LYS A 81 -6.21 -19.79 -21.79
N ALA A 82 -6.70 -19.79 -20.56
CA ALA A 82 -7.46 -20.89 -19.99
C ALA A 82 -8.75 -21.12 -20.80
N ASP A 83 -9.52 -20.05 -21.07
CA ASP A 83 -10.77 -20.12 -21.84
C ASP A 83 -10.54 -20.72 -23.25
N ARG A 84 -9.44 -20.32 -23.92
CA ARG A 84 -9.07 -20.89 -25.23
C ARG A 84 -8.70 -22.36 -25.16
N LEU A 85 -8.00 -22.78 -24.10
CA LEU A 85 -7.62 -24.17 -23.91
C LEU A 85 -8.85 -25.03 -23.58
N ASP A 86 -9.78 -24.53 -22.78
CA ASP A 86 -11.04 -25.20 -22.46
C ASP A 86 -11.91 -25.36 -23.71
N ALA A 87 -12.03 -24.33 -24.53
CA ALA A 87 -12.72 -24.41 -25.82
C ALA A 87 -12.07 -25.45 -26.75
N LYS A 88 -10.73 -25.52 -26.78
CA LYS A 88 -10.01 -26.54 -27.57
C LYS A 88 -10.24 -27.95 -27.04
N LEU A 89 -10.28 -28.13 -25.71
CA LEU A 89 -10.58 -29.42 -25.09
C LEU A 89 -11.99 -29.88 -25.44
N GLN A 90 -12.97 -28.98 -25.40
CA GLN A 90 -14.35 -29.29 -25.80
C GLN A 90 -14.43 -29.72 -27.27
N SER A 91 -13.78 -28.97 -28.17
CA SER A 91 -13.72 -29.33 -29.60
C SER A 91 -13.04 -30.69 -29.83
N LEU A 92 -11.93 -30.98 -29.17
CA LEU A 92 -11.27 -32.29 -29.27
C LEU A 92 -12.14 -33.42 -28.71
N HIS A 93 -12.90 -33.15 -27.65
CA HIS A 93 -13.83 -34.12 -27.08
C HIS A 93 -14.97 -34.44 -28.06
N GLU A 94 -15.54 -33.41 -28.72
CA GLU A 94 -16.54 -33.58 -29.77
C GLU A 94 -16.00 -34.37 -30.97
N GLU A 95 -14.79 -34.04 -31.44
CA GLU A 95 -14.12 -34.79 -32.52
C GLU A 95 -13.91 -36.26 -32.14
N THR A 96 -13.45 -36.51 -30.91
CA THR A 96 -13.24 -37.88 -30.39
C THR A 96 -14.55 -38.66 -30.37
N ASN A 97 -15.63 -38.05 -29.89
CA ASN A 97 -16.96 -38.67 -29.88
C ASN A 97 -17.46 -38.95 -31.30
N GLY A 98 -17.19 -38.04 -32.25
CA GLY A 98 -17.50 -38.22 -33.67
C GLY A 98 -16.75 -39.41 -34.28
N PHE A 99 -15.45 -39.52 -34.01
CA PHE A 99 -14.65 -40.66 -34.47
C PHE A 99 -15.10 -41.99 -33.86
N GLU A 100 -15.38 -42.02 -32.55
CA GLU A 100 -15.89 -43.22 -31.87
C GLU A 100 -17.22 -43.66 -32.47
N PHE A 101 -18.15 -42.73 -32.70
CA PHE A 101 -19.42 -43.04 -33.34
C PHE A 101 -19.23 -43.59 -34.76
N GLY A 102 -18.36 -42.95 -35.56
CA GLY A 102 -18.03 -43.41 -36.91
C GLY A 102 -17.41 -44.80 -36.92
N TYR A 103 -16.53 -45.10 -35.97
CA TYR A 103 -15.93 -46.42 -35.80
C TYR A 103 -16.97 -47.48 -35.44
N GLN A 104 -17.84 -47.23 -34.45
CA GLN A 104 -18.89 -48.18 -34.06
C GLN A 104 -19.85 -48.46 -35.22
N LYS A 105 -20.20 -47.45 -36.01
CA LYS A 105 -21.01 -47.61 -37.21
C LYS A 105 -20.29 -48.45 -38.27
N SER A 106 -19.05 -48.10 -38.62
CA SER A 106 -18.28 -48.85 -39.62
C SER A 106 -18.06 -50.31 -39.21
N LYS A 107 -17.88 -50.57 -37.92
CA LYS A 107 -17.76 -51.92 -37.37
C LYS A 107 -19.06 -52.70 -37.57
N LYS A 108 -20.21 -52.07 -37.32
CA LYS A 108 -21.53 -52.69 -37.54
C LYS A 108 -21.76 -52.98 -39.02
N ASP A 109 -21.56 -51.99 -39.89
CA ASP A 109 -21.73 -52.13 -41.34
C ASP A 109 -20.82 -53.25 -41.90
N TYR A 110 -19.58 -53.35 -41.40
CA TYR A 110 -18.66 -54.43 -41.76
C TYR A 110 -19.17 -55.80 -41.29
N SER A 111 -19.65 -55.92 -40.05
CA SER A 111 -20.21 -57.18 -39.56
C SER A 111 -21.45 -57.61 -40.34
N GLU A 112 -22.33 -56.68 -40.72
CA GLU A 112 -23.49 -56.96 -41.57
C GLU A 112 -23.06 -57.46 -42.95
N LEU A 113 -22.07 -56.81 -43.57
CA LEU A 113 -21.53 -57.24 -44.87
C LEU A 113 -20.90 -58.64 -44.81
N VAL A 114 -20.13 -58.94 -43.76
CA VAL A 114 -19.54 -60.28 -43.56
C VAL A 114 -20.64 -61.34 -43.49
N ILE A 115 -21.72 -61.08 -42.73
CA ILE A 115 -22.87 -61.98 -42.65
C ILE A 115 -23.52 -62.16 -44.03
N GLU A 116 -23.71 -61.09 -44.80
CA GLU A 116 -24.28 -61.19 -46.16
C GLU A 116 -23.40 -62.02 -47.11
N LEU A 117 -22.09 -61.84 -47.08
CA LEU A 117 -21.15 -62.62 -47.89
C LEU A 117 -21.18 -64.12 -47.52
N GLU A 118 -21.23 -64.43 -46.22
CA GLU A 118 -21.39 -65.80 -45.72
C GLU A 118 -22.70 -66.44 -46.25
N HIS A 119 -23.82 -65.70 -46.26
CA HIS A 119 -25.09 -66.19 -46.79
C HIS A 119 -25.06 -66.43 -48.31
N LEU A 120 -24.24 -65.69 -49.04
CA LEU A 120 -24.04 -65.86 -50.49
C LEU A 120 -23.07 -67.00 -50.83
N GLY A 121 -22.48 -67.67 -49.82
CA GLY A 121 -21.49 -68.73 -50.01
C GLY A 121 -20.15 -68.22 -50.58
N ILE A 122 -19.89 -66.92 -50.44
CA ILE A 122 -18.66 -66.26 -50.86
C ILE A 122 -17.77 -66.17 -49.60
N ASN A 123 -16.81 -67.09 -49.51
CA ASN A 123 -15.77 -67.09 -48.47
C ASN A 123 -14.56 -66.28 -48.92
#